data_AF-A0A2V8LKG8-F1
#
_entry.id   AF-A0A2V8LKG8-F1
#
_cell.length_a   1.000
_cell.length_b   1.000
_cell.length_c   1.000
_cell.angle_alpha   90.00
_cell.angle_beta   90.00
_cell.angle_gamma   90.00
#
_symmetry.space_group_name_H-M   'P 1'
#
loop_
_entity.id
_entity.type
_entity.pdbx_description
1 polymer ?
#
loop_
_entity_poly.entity_id
_entity_poly.type
_entity_poly.pdbx_seq_one_letter_code
_entity_poly.pdbx_strand_id
1 'polypeptide(L)'
;MTAQRMPRENHNDWLARSLSEIQTVKVGMKRRDLLRLFTTEGGFSSRTSRKYVYKGSPYIKVDIQFQPAGATGNPRENLDDEIVQISKPYLEYSVSD
;
A
#
# COMPACT_ATOMS: atom_id res chain seq x y z
N MET A 1 19.10 -18.90 31.00
CA MET A 1 18.52 -17.60 30.59
C MET A 1 17.18 -17.90 29.93
N THR A 2 16.09 -17.66 30.66
CA THR A 2 14.72 -17.89 30.19
C THR A 2 14.34 -16.81 29.18
N ALA A 3 13.95 -17.21 27.96
CA ALA A 3 13.41 -16.29 26.98
C ALA A 3 12.07 -15.74 27.51
N GLN A 4 12.05 -14.44 27.83
CA GLN A 4 10.83 -13.73 28.20
C GLN A 4 9.87 -13.77 27.00
N ARG A 5 8.72 -14.42 27.14
CA ARG A 5 7.65 -14.39 26.14
C ARG A 5 7.10 -12.96 26.08
N MET A 6 7.40 -12.24 25.01
CA MET A 6 6.82 -10.91 24.79
C MET A 6 5.28 -11.03 24.79
N PRO A 7 4.55 -10.11 25.46
CA PRO A 7 3.09 -10.10 25.41
C PRO A 7 2.65 -9.93 23.95
N ARG A 8 1.62 -10.69 23.54
CA ARG A 8 1.03 -10.53 22.21
C ARG A 8 0.42 -9.13 22.14
N GLU A 9 0.78 -8.35 21.13
CA GLU A 9 0.13 -7.07 20.83
C GLU A 9 -1.39 -7.32 20.69
N ASN A 10 -2.20 -6.46 21.31
CA ASN A 10 -3.63 -6.50 21.11
C ASN A 10 -3.93 -6.20 19.63
N HIS A 11 -4.80 -6.99 19.00
CA HIS A 11 -5.14 -6.84 17.59
C HIS A 11 -5.67 -5.44 17.26
N ASN A 12 -6.41 -4.81 18.17
CA ASN A 12 -6.93 -3.46 17.97
C ASN A 12 -5.81 -2.40 17.97
N ASP A 13 -4.82 -2.55 18.84
CA ASP A 13 -3.68 -1.62 18.91
C ASP A 13 -2.81 -1.75 17.66
N TRP A 14 -2.56 -2.99 17.24
CA TRP A 14 -1.88 -3.29 15.98
C TRP A 14 -2.62 -2.69 14.77
N LEU A 15 -3.95 -2.83 14.72
CA LEU A 15 -4.76 -2.33 13.62
C LEU A 15 -4.76 -0.80 13.60
N ALA A 16 -4.93 -0.15 14.76
CA ALA A 16 -4.88 1.30 14.87
C ALA A 16 -3.53 1.88 14.43
N ARG A 17 -2.42 1.23 14.83
CA ARG A 17 -1.07 1.58 14.37
C ARG A 17 -0.90 1.37 12.87
N SER A 18 -1.35 0.24 12.34
CA SER A 18 -1.30 -0.06 10.90
C SER A 18 -2.07 0.98 10.08
N LEU A 19 -3.27 1.36 10.51
CA LEU A 19 -4.07 2.41 9.87
C LEU A 19 -3.38 3.78 9.95
N SER A 20 -2.72 4.09 11.07
CA SER A 20 -1.96 5.34 11.24
C SER A 20 -0.74 5.40 10.31
N GLU A 21 -0.01 4.28 10.16
CA GLU A 21 1.10 4.16 9.21
C GLU A 21 0.61 4.33 7.77
N ILE A 22 -0.48 3.66 7.38
CA ILE A 22 -1.07 3.78 6.04
C ILE A 22 -1.44 5.24 5.73
N GLN A 23 -2.00 5.95 6.73
CA GLN A 23 -2.38 7.35 6.57
C GLN A 23 -1.20 8.29 6.33
N THR A 24 0.06 7.88 6.53
CA THR A 24 1.22 8.73 6.17
C THR A 24 1.42 8.84 4.66
N VAL A 25 0.84 7.94 3.87
CA VAL A 25 0.85 8.03 2.41
C VAL A 25 -0.21 9.03 1.96
N LYS A 26 0.21 10.06 1.23
CA LYS A 26 -0.65 11.18 0.81
C LYS A 26 -0.58 11.42 -0.70
N VAL A 27 -1.59 12.11 -1.21
CA VAL A 27 -1.56 12.74 -2.55
C VAL A 27 -0.33 13.63 -2.66
N GLY A 28 0.31 13.63 -3.84
CA GLY A 28 1.58 14.33 -4.12
C GLY A 28 2.84 13.51 -3.82
N MET A 29 2.75 12.43 -3.04
CA MET A 29 3.88 11.50 -2.84
C MET A 29 4.14 10.66 -4.09
N LYS A 30 5.33 10.06 -4.17
CA LYS A 30 5.73 9.25 -5.32
C LYS A 30 5.46 7.77 -5.08
N ARG A 31 5.34 6.99 -6.17
CA ARG A 31 5.20 5.53 -6.10
C ARG A 31 6.27 4.87 -5.24
N ARG A 32 7.52 5.35 -5.28
CA ARG A 32 8.60 4.89 -4.39
C ARG A 32 8.29 5.01 -2.90
N ASP A 33 7.55 6.03 -2.49
CA ASP A 33 7.20 6.26 -1.08
C ASP A 33 6.09 5.31 -0.64
N LEU A 34 5.07 5.12 -1.49
CA LEU A 34 4.02 4.11 -1.30
C LEU A 34 4.62 2.71 -1.12
N LEU A 35 5.56 2.33 -1.99
CA LEU A 35 6.18 1.01 -2.00
C LEU A 35 7.03 0.70 -0.74
N ARG A 36 7.24 1.67 0.15
CA ARG A 36 7.84 1.40 1.47
C ARG A 36 6.88 0.61 2.36
N LEU A 37 5.61 0.97 2.36
CA LEU A 37 4.56 0.37 3.21
C LEU A 37 3.70 -0.65 2.47
N PHE A 38 3.62 -0.54 1.15
CA PHE A 38 2.76 -1.36 0.32
C PHE A 38 3.54 -2.24 -0.64
N THR A 39 2.91 -3.35 -1.03
CA THR A 39 3.33 -4.22 -2.12
C THR A 39 2.18 -4.39 -3.10
N THR A 40 2.47 -5.01 -4.23
CA THR A 40 1.47 -5.34 -5.24
C THR A 40 0.91 -6.74 -5.00
N GLU A 41 -0.38 -6.91 -5.25
CA GLU A 41 -1.02 -8.22 -5.39
C GLU A 41 -1.42 -8.41 -6.86
N GLY A 42 -1.71 -9.64 -7.27
CA GLY A 42 -2.16 -9.96 -8.63
C GLY A 42 -3.45 -9.25 -9.04
N GLY A 43 -3.91 -9.51 -10.25
CA GLY A 43 -5.12 -8.90 -10.81
C GLY A 43 -4.86 -7.71 -11.74
N PHE A 44 -5.94 -7.05 -12.14
CA PHE A 44 -5.89 -6.01 -13.16
C PHE A 44 -5.18 -4.75 -12.64
N SER A 45 -4.11 -4.35 -13.32
CA SER A 45 -3.36 -3.15 -12.99
C SER A 45 -2.90 -2.43 -14.25
N SER A 46 -2.83 -1.11 -14.15
CA SER A 46 -2.18 -0.25 -15.14
C SER A 46 -1.19 0.67 -14.43
N ARG A 47 -0.34 1.36 -15.21
CA ARG A 47 0.53 2.40 -14.66
C ARG A 47 -0.24 3.48 -13.91
N THR A 48 -1.44 3.83 -14.37
CA THR A 48 -2.22 4.94 -13.80
C THR A 48 -3.18 4.51 -12.70
N SER A 49 -3.52 3.22 -12.58
CA SER A 49 -4.47 2.74 -11.59
C SER A 49 -4.12 1.33 -11.12
N ARG A 50 -3.99 1.16 -9.81
CA ARG A 50 -3.64 -0.13 -9.22
C ARG A 50 -4.12 -0.26 -7.77
N LYS A 51 -4.51 -1.49 -7.42
CA LYS A 51 -4.73 -1.93 -6.05
C LYS A 51 -3.40 -2.33 -5.39
N TYR A 52 -3.16 -1.79 -4.21
CA TYR A 52 -1.99 -2.08 -3.39
C TYR A 52 -2.38 -2.72 -2.08
N VAL A 53 -1.50 -3.57 -1.58
CA VAL A 53 -1.68 -4.35 -0.36
C VAL A 53 -0.66 -3.93 0.68
N TYR A 54 -1.11 -3.67 1.90
CA TYR A 54 -0.23 -3.28 2.99
C TYR A 54 0.70 -4.45 3.38
N LYS A 55 2.00 -4.20 3.50
CA LYS A 55 2.98 -5.25 3.79
C LYS A 55 2.74 -5.95 5.14
N GLY A 56 2.13 -5.24 6.11
CA GLY A 56 1.80 -5.82 7.41
C GLY A 56 0.57 -6.72 7.40
N SER A 57 -0.26 -6.70 6.35
CA SER A 57 -1.42 -7.57 6.23
C SER A 57 -1.92 -7.66 4.79
N PRO A 58 -2.03 -8.88 4.21
CA PRO A 58 -2.52 -9.04 2.85
C PRO A 58 -3.99 -8.66 2.68
N TYR A 59 -4.69 -8.41 3.79
CA TYR A 59 -6.11 -8.05 3.81
C TYR A 59 -6.38 -6.56 3.76
N ILE A 60 -5.40 -5.71 4.09
CA ILE A 60 -5.58 -4.26 4.10
C ILE A 60 -5.12 -3.71 2.77
N LYS A 61 -6.05 -3.11 2.03
CA LYS A 61 -5.81 -2.65 0.67
C LYS A 61 -6.17 -1.19 0.47
N VAL A 62 -5.58 -0.60 -0.55
CA VAL A 62 -5.89 0.75 -1.05
C VAL A 62 -5.90 0.75 -2.57
N ASP A 63 -6.78 1.54 -3.15
CA ASP A 63 -6.77 1.83 -4.59
C ASP A 63 -6.04 3.15 -4.81
N ILE A 64 -5.06 3.14 -5.71
CA ILE A 64 -4.21 4.29 -6.00
C ILE A 64 -4.36 4.66 -7.47
N GLN A 65 -4.52 5.96 -7.73
CA GLN A 65 -4.33 6.52 -9.06
C GLN A 65 -3.06 7.34 -9.11
N PHE A 66 -2.37 7.26 -10.24
CA PHE A 66 -1.11 7.95 -10.49
C PHE A 66 -1.16 8.88 -11.69
N GLN A 67 -0.49 10.02 -11.55
CA GLN A 67 -0.03 10.83 -12.67
C GLN A 67 1.35 10.29 -13.14
N PRO A 68 1.48 9.82 -14.38
CA PRO A 68 2.74 9.35 -14.94
C PRO A 68 3.83 10.42 -14.95
N ALA A 69 5.04 10.06 -14.50
CA ALA A 69 6.25 10.88 -14.69
C ALA A 69 6.90 10.64 -16.07
N GLY A 70 7.53 11.68 -16.63
CA GLY A 70 8.25 11.60 -17.89
C GLY A 70 7.35 11.61 -19.13
N ALA A 71 7.79 10.95 -20.21
CA ALA A 71 7.12 11.01 -21.51
C ALA A 71 5.69 10.43 -21.46
N THR A 72 4.75 11.18 -22.03
CA THR A 72 3.36 10.76 -22.23
C THR A 72 3.29 9.48 -23.05
N GLY A 73 2.46 8.53 -22.62
CA GLY A 73 2.20 7.30 -23.37
C GLY A 73 3.10 6.11 -23.03
N ASN A 74 4.10 6.25 -22.15
CA ASN A 74 4.85 5.09 -21.65
C ASN A 74 3.97 4.27 -20.68
N PRO A 75 3.64 3.00 -20.98
CA PRO A 75 2.77 2.19 -20.13
C PRO A 75 3.50 1.56 -18.94
N ARG A 76 4.83 1.69 -18.84
CA ARG A 76 5.61 1.10 -17.75
C ARG A 76 5.54 1.95 -16.49
N GLU A 77 5.28 1.28 -15.36
CA GLU A 77 5.31 1.90 -14.04
C GLU A 77 6.66 2.58 -13.78
N ASN A 78 6.61 3.78 -13.20
CA ASN A 78 7.79 4.53 -12.79
C ASN A 78 7.71 4.86 -11.30
N LEU A 79 8.84 4.74 -10.61
CA LEU A 79 8.98 5.08 -9.20
C LEU A 79 8.67 6.56 -8.89
N ASP A 80 8.77 7.43 -9.90
CA ASP A 80 8.44 8.86 -9.82
C ASP A 80 7.00 9.21 -10.20
N ASP A 81 6.18 8.22 -10.53
CA ASP A 81 4.74 8.42 -10.71
C ASP A 81 4.13 9.01 -9.43
N GLU A 82 3.34 10.07 -9.58
CA GLU A 82 2.79 10.83 -8.46
C GLU A 82 1.40 10.35 -8.09
N ILE A 83 1.14 10.13 -6.81
CA ILE A 83 -0.18 9.76 -6.31
C ILE A 83 -1.12 10.95 -6.46
N VAL A 84 -2.15 10.80 -7.28
CA VAL A 84 -3.21 11.82 -7.44
C VAL A 84 -4.49 11.44 -6.68
N GLN A 85 -4.68 10.16 -6.39
CA GLN A 85 -5.78 9.68 -5.58
C GLN A 85 -5.37 8.45 -4.77
N ILE A 86 -5.84 8.39 -3.53
CA ILE A 86 -5.72 7.23 -2.64
C ILE A 86 -7.08 6.99 -1.98
N SER A 87 -7.57 5.75 -1.99
CA SER A 87 -8.79 5.39 -1.25
C SER A 87 -8.57 5.43 0.26
N LYS A 88 -9.67 5.41 1.04
CA LYS A 88 -9.57 4.96 2.43
C LYS A 88 -9.07 3.50 2.44
N PRO A 89 -8.26 3.09 3.44
CA PRO A 89 -7.92 1.68 3.58
C PRO A 89 -9.20 0.85 3.79
N TYR A 90 -9.27 -0.29 3.12
CA TYR A 90 -10.40 -1.22 3.22
C TYR A 90 -9.90 -2.65 3.40
N LEU A 91 -10.79 -3.52 3.86
CA LEU A 91 -10.52 -4.95 4.01
C LEU A 91 -11.08 -5.71 2.81
N GLU A 92 -10.26 -6.59 2.26
CA GLU A 92 -10.64 -7.53 1.21
C GLU A 92 -9.79 -8.80 1.38
N TYR A 93 -10.34 -9.98 1.04
CA TYR A 93 -9.55 -11.22 1.07
C TYR A 93 -8.34 -11.13 0.16
N SER A 94 -7.25 -11.77 0.59
CA SER A 94 -6.05 -11.91 -0.24
C SER A 94 -6.38 -12.74 -1.47
N VAL A 95 -5.94 -12.27 -2.64
CA VAL A 95 -6.05 -13.01 -3.89
C VAL A 95 -4.68 -13.63 -4.15
N SER A 96 -4.60 -14.94 -4.00
CA SER A 96 -3.50 -15.73 -4.54
C SER A 96 -3.86 -16.12 -5.97
N ASP A 97 -2.87 -16.11 -6.87
CA ASP A 97 -2.95 -16.86 -8.13
C ASP A 97 -2.94 -18.37 -7.85
#